data_AF-G9KG31-F1
#
_entry.id   AF-G9KG31-F1
#
_cell.length_a   1.000
_cell.length_b   1.000
_cell.length_c   1.000
_cell.angle_alpha   90.00
_cell.angle_beta   90.00
_cell.angle_gamma   90.00
#
_symmetry.space_group_name_H-M   'P 1'
#
loop_
_entity.id
_entity.type
_entity.pdbx_description
1 polymer ?
#
loop_
_entity_poly.entity_id
_entity_poly.type
_entity_poly.pdbx_seq_one_letter_code
_entity_poly.pdbx_strand_id
1 'polypeptide(L)'
;SLEVKCSLCVVGIQALAEMNRWQEVLSWVLQYYQVPEKLPPKVLELCVLLYSKMQEPGAVLEVVSAWLQDLDNQGLPEYRALAELHLYRVLLPLGCLSEAEELVVGCAAFSEEERLDLLQAISKARQQQKHQHSGTEEAQKLNQEGSFSHKFLSLMMLLRRLWDSAVSHFFSMPFKKSLLAALILCLLVVRFDPASPSSLPCLYKLAQLFHRIQEAMFSLYRLPIH
;
A
#
# COMPACT_ATOMS: atom_id res chain seq x y z
N SER A 1 5.13 -2.39 30.66
CA SER A 1 3.67 -2.13 30.70
C SER A 1 3.15 -2.02 29.28
N LEU A 2 1.98 -2.58 28.98
CA LEU A 2 1.31 -2.48 27.66
C LEU A 2 1.02 -1.03 27.27
N GLU A 3 0.71 -0.20 28.26
CA GLU A 3 0.45 1.23 28.08
C GLU A 3 1.68 1.99 27.57
N VAL A 4 2.86 1.72 28.14
CA VAL A 4 4.13 2.30 27.66
C VAL A 4 4.43 1.86 26.23
N LYS A 5 4.17 0.58 25.91
CA LYS A 5 4.30 0.04 24.55
C LYS A 5 3.38 0.80 23.57
N CYS A 6 2.13 1.02 23.96
CA CYS A 6 1.16 1.78 23.18
C CYS A 6 1.62 3.24 22.97
N SER A 7 2.00 3.95 24.04
CA SER A 7 2.44 5.34 23.95
C SER A 7 3.69 5.53 23.08
N LEU A 8 4.68 4.64 23.20
CA LEU A 8 5.85 4.66 22.33
C LEU A 8 5.49 4.40 20.87
N CYS A 9 4.55 3.49 20.62
CA CYS A 9 4.05 3.24 19.27
C CYS A 9 3.36 4.47 18.67
N VAL A 10 2.53 5.17 19.45
CA VAL A 10 1.86 6.41 19.01
C VAL A 10 2.90 7.45 18.58
N VAL A 11 3.92 7.67 19.42
CA VAL A 11 5.01 8.61 19.09
C VAL A 11 5.78 8.16 17.85
N GLY A 12 6.03 6.86 17.68
CA GLY A 12 6.68 6.32 16.50
C GLY A 12 5.88 6.54 15.22
N ILE A 13 4.56 6.33 15.26
CA ILE A 13 3.64 6.62 14.15
C ILE A 13 3.70 8.10 13.78
N GLN A 14 3.63 8.99 14.79
CA GLN A 14 3.67 10.44 14.58
C GLN A 14 5.01 10.86 13.97
N ALA A 15 6.13 10.38 14.49
CA ALA A 15 7.46 10.68 13.96
C ALA A 15 7.60 10.23 12.49
N LEU A 16 7.16 9.01 12.16
CA LEU A 16 7.16 8.54 10.78
C LEU A 16 6.28 9.41 9.87
N ALA A 17 5.10 9.80 10.34
CA ALA A 17 4.22 10.69 9.60
C ALA A 17 4.84 12.09 9.39
N GLU A 18 5.43 12.69 10.41
CA GLU A 18 6.11 14.01 10.34
C GLU A 18 7.34 13.99 9.45
N MET A 19 8.05 12.86 9.39
CA MET A 19 9.19 12.65 8.48
C MET A 19 8.75 12.32 7.04
N ASN A 20 7.46 12.40 6.72
CA ASN A 20 6.88 12.03 5.42
C ASN A 20 7.16 10.58 5.00
N ARG A 21 7.28 9.68 6.00
CA ARG A 21 7.48 8.24 5.86
C ARG A 21 6.23 7.46 6.27
N TRP A 22 5.06 8.04 6.00
CA TRP A 22 3.77 7.51 6.43
C TRP A 22 3.47 6.14 5.81
N GLN A 23 3.99 5.83 4.63
CA GLN A 23 3.81 4.55 3.95
C GLN A 23 4.39 3.38 4.77
N GLU A 24 5.43 3.66 5.56
CA GLU A 24 6.14 2.67 6.38
C GLU A 24 5.42 2.41 7.71
N VAL A 25 4.44 3.24 8.09
CA VAL A 25 3.79 3.15 9.40
C VAL A 25 3.14 1.79 9.62
N LEU A 26 2.32 1.33 8.67
CA LEU A 26 1.57 0.10 8.88
C LEU A 26 2.50 -1.12 8.98
N SER A 27 3.50 -1.21 8.09
CA SER A 27 4.46 -2.32 8.12
C SER A 27 5.30 -2.30 9.40
N TRP A 28 5.70 -1.12 9.87
CA TRP A 28 6.40 -0.96 11.15
C TRP A 28 5.54 -1.34 12.36
N VAL A 29 4.29 -0.89 12.41
CA VAL A 29 3.32 -1.25 13.47
C VAL A 29 3.09 -2.76 13.51
N LEU A 30 2.90 -3.39 12.34
CA LEU A 30 2.71 -4.83 12.25
C LEU A 30 3.97 -5.61 12.62
N GLN A 31 5.18 -5.10 12.35
CA GLN A 31 6.40 -5.71 12.89
C GLN A 31 6.48 -5.60 14.41
N TYR A 32 5.96 -4.51 14.99
CA TYR A 32 6.02 -4.26 16.43
C TYR A 32 5.00 -5.06 17.26
N TYR A 33 3.81 -5.34 16.70
CA TYR A 33 2.75 -6.12 17.36
C TYR A 33 2.54 -7.52 16.81
N GLN A 34 3.06 -7.83 15.62
CA GLN A 34 3.01 -9.10 14.89
C GLN A 34 1.62 -9.53 14.40
N VAL A 35 0.59 -9.38 15.25
CA VAL A 35 -0.77 -9.87 14.99
C VAL A 35 -1.73 -8.68 14.84
N PRO A 36 -2.33 -8.45 13.64
CA PRO A 36 -3.27 -7.36 13.39
C PRO A 36 -4.41 -7.27 14.41
N GLU A 37 -4.98 -8.41 14.78
CA GLU A 37 -6.12 -8.54 15.68
C GLU A 37 -5.79 -8.13 17.11
N LYS A 38 -4.50 -8.15 17.48
CA LYS A 38 -4.01 -7.77 18.82
C LYS A 38 -3.45 -6.35 18.87
N LEU A 39 -3.69 -5.54 17.83
CA LEU A 39 -3.36 -4.13 17.85
C LEU A 39 -4.17 -3.40 18.94
N PRO A 40 -3.52 -2.52 19.74
CA PRO A 40 -4.26 -1.64 20.63
C PRO A 40 -5.26 -0.77 19.84
N PRO A 41 -6.51 -0.58 20.32
CA PRO A 41 -7.52 0.19 19.62
C PRO A 41 -7.02 1.57 19.17
N LYS A 42 -6.27 2.25 20.04
CA LYS A 42 -5.73 3.58 19.75
C LYS A 42 -4.70 3.59 18.62
N VAL A 43 -3.89 2.54 18.51
CA VAL A 43 -2.90 2.39 17.44
C VAL A 43 -3.61 2.16 16.11
N LEU A 44 -4.64 1.30 16.10
CA LEU A 44 -5.44 1.05 14.90
C LEU A 44 -6.18 2.30 14.42
N GLU A 45 -6.82 3.03 15.34
CA GLU A 45 -7.50 4.30 15.08
C GLU A 45 -6.56 5.29 14.37
N LEU A 46 -5.34 5.47 14.91
CA LEU A 46 -4.35 6.37 14.32
C LEU A 46 -3.90 5.93 12.93
N CYS A 47 -3.73 4.63 12.69
CA CYS A 47 -3.41 4.12 11.37
C CYS A 47 -4.53 4.46 10.37
N VAL A 48 -5.78 4.21 10.74
CA VAL A 48 -6.93 4.52 9.87
C VAL A 48 -7.01 6.01 9.55
N LEU A 49 -6.85 6.87 10.56
CA LEU A 49 -6.86 8.32 10.38
C LEU A 49 -5.71 8.80 9.47
N LEU A 50 -4.51 8.25 9.67
CA LEU A 50 -3.34 8.59 8.85
C LEU A 50 -3.56 8.21 7.38
N TYR A 51 -3.89 6.95 7.10
CA TYR A 51 -4.05 6.48 5.73
C TYR A 51 -5.27 7.10 5.03
N SER A 52 -6.35 7.38 5.76
CA SER A 52 -7.48 8.15 5.24
C SER A 52 -7.07 9.59 4.89
N LYS A 53 -6.29 10.26 5.73
CA LYS A 53 -5.75 11.61 5.46
C LYS A 53 -4.84 11.63 4.23
N MET A 54 -4.08 10.56 4.01
CA MET A 54 -3.20 10.40 2.86
C MET A 54 -3.92 9.88 1.61
N GLN A 55 -5.26 9.76 1.65
CA GLN A 55 -6.10 9.28 0.55
C GLN A 55 -5.76 7.85 0.08
N GLU A 56 -5.15 7.05 0.95
CA GLU A 56 -4.80 5.65 0.69
C GLU A 56 -5.45 4.72 1.74
N PRO A 57 -6.78 4.79 1.95
CA PRO A 57 -7.44 3.98 2.98
C PRO A 57 -7.38 2.47 2.70
N GLY A 58 -7.15 2.07 1.45
CA GLY A 58 -7.02 0.66 1.06
C GLY A 58 -5.86 -0.05 1.75
N ALA A 59 -4.83 0.68 2.18
CA ALA A 59 -3.68 0.10 2.87
C ALA A 59 -4.06 -0.53 4.23
N VAL A 60 -5.07 0.01 4.92
CA VAL A 60 -5.49 -0.45 6.25
C VAL A 60 -6.70 -1.39 6.23
N LEU A 61 -7.32 -1.62 5.06
CA LEU A 61 -8.56 -2.39 4.92
C LEU A 61 -8.46 -3.75 5.63
N GLU A 62 -7.53 -4.60 5.21
CA GLU A 62 -7.39 -5.97 5.73
C GLU A 62 -7.10 -5.99 7.25
N VAL A 63 -6.28 -5.05 7.73
CA VAL A 63 -5.88 -4.98 9.14
C VAL A 63 -7.07 -4.61 10.03
N VAL A 64 -7.88 -3.63 9.61
CA VAL A 64 -9.05 -3.21 10.37
C VAL A 64 -10.16 -4.27 10.28
N SER A 65 -10.35 -4.89 9.12
CA SER A 65 -11.33 -5.96 8.95
C SER A 65 -10.98 -7.18 9.83
N ALA A 66 -9.72 -7.61 9.86
CA ALA A 66 -9.27 -8.67 10.75
C ALA A 66 -9.50 -8.33 12.23
N TRP A 67 -9.16 -7.10 12.64
CA TRP A 67 -9.38 -6.65 14.02
C TRP A 67 -10.86 -6.64 14.41
N LEU A 68 -11.76 -6.21 13.52
CA LEU A 68 -13.21 -6.20 13.77
C LEU A 68 -13.82 -7.61 13.81
N GLN A 69 -13.25 -8.57 13.08
CA GLN A 69 -13.74 -9.95 13.04
C GLN A 69 -13.31 -10.78 14.26
N ASP A 70 -12.25 -10.37 14.97
CA ASP A 70 -11.78 -11.08 16.18
C ASP A 70 -12.79 -10.92 17.34
N LEU A 71 -13.22 -12.05 17.91
CA LEU A 71 -14.22 -12.11 18.97
C LEU A 71 -13.77 -11.42 20.26
N ASP A 72 -12.47 -11.41 20.55
CA ASP A 72 -11.92 -10.77 21.75
C ASP A 72 -12.10 -9.24 21.69
N ASN A 73 -12.20 -8.67 20.49
CA ASN A 73 -12.32 -7.24 20.27
C ASN A 73 -13.77 -6.75 20.33
N GLN A 74 -14.77 -7.60 20.06
CA GLN A 74 -16.19 -7.21 20.00
C GLN A 74 -16.73 -6.70 21.36
N GLY A 75 -16.12 -7.11 22.47
CA GLY A 75 -16.46 -6.64 23.81
C GLY A 75 -15.79 -5.34 24.24
N LEU A 76 -14.89 -4.77 23.42
CA LEU A 76 -14.14 -3.57 23.78
C LEU A 76 -15.01 -2.30 23.65
N PRO A 77 -14.84 -1.32 24.55
CA PRO A 77 -15.61 -0.07 24.47
C PRO A 77 -15.28 0.74 23.20
N GLU A 78 -14.08 0.60 22.64
CA GLU A 78 -13.66 1.26 21.40
C GLU A 78 -14.17 0.57 20.13
N TYR A 79 -14.68 -0.67 20.22
CA TYR A 79 -15.05 -1.49 19.06
C TYR A 79 -16.02 -0.77 18.14
N ARG A 80 -17.09 -0.20 18.73
CA ARG A 80 -18.09 0.54 17.99
C ARG A 80 -17.50 1.73 17.23
N ALA A 81 -16.70 2.54 17.90
CA ALA A 81 -16.08 3.72 17.29
C ALA A 81 -15.15 3.32 16.14
N LEU A 82 -14.41 2.21 16.27
CA LEU A 82 -13.57 1.67 15.21
C LEU A 82 -14.39 1.10 14.04
N ALA A 83 -15.54 0.48 14.30
CA ALA A 83 -16.45 0.01 13.25
C ALA A 83 -17.01 1.20 12.44
N GLU A 84 -17.46 2.27 13.10
CA GLU A 84 -17.90 3.50 12.41
C GLU A 84 -16.75 4.14 11.63
N LEU A 85 -15.56 4.21 12.23
CA LEU A 85 -14.38 4.76 11.58
C LEU A 85 -14.02 3.95 10.32
N HIS A 86 -14.07 2.62 10.40
CA HIS A 86 -13.84 1.72 9.27
C HIS A 86 -14.85 1.95 8.15
N LEU A 87 -16.15 2.04 8.49
CA LEU A 87 -17.21 2.32 7.54
C LEU A 87 -16.94 3.64 6.78
N TYR A 88 -16.73 4.73 7.50
CA TYR A 88 -16.67 6.07 6.91
C TYR A 88 -15.32 6.42 6.29
N ARG A 89 -14.22 5.90 6.83
CA ARG A 89 -12.86 6.27 6.39
C ARG A 89 -12.23 5.24 5.47
N VAL A 90 -12.77 4.03 5.42
CA VAL A 90 -12.21 2.93 4.63
C VAL A 90 -13.22 2.41 3.62
N LEU A 91 -14.33 1.82 4.06
CA LEU A 91 -15.25 1.10 3.16
C LEU A 91 -15.96 2.03 2.17
N LEU A 92 -16.57 3.11 2.65
CA LEU A 92 -17.29 4.05 1.77
C LEU A 92 -16.37 4.75 0.75
N PRO A 93 -15.19 5.29 1.12
CA PRO A 93 -14.25 5.87 0.16
C PRO A 93 -13.72 4.88 -0.88
N LEU A 94 -13.53 3.61 -0.51
CA LEU A 94 -13.11 2.56 -1.44
C LEU A 94 -14.24 2.02 -2.31
N GLY A 95 -15.48 2.32 -1.95
CA GLY A 95 -16.66 1.79 -2.64
C GLY A 95 -16.98 0.33 -2.31
N CYS A 96 -16.46 -0.19 -1.20
CA CYS A 96 -16.77 -1.51 -0.65
C CYS A 96 -18.16 -1.50 0.02
N LEU A 97 -19.20 -1.31 -0.79
CA LEU A 97 -20.57 -1.11 -0.29
C LEU A 97 -21.20 -2.39 0.26
N SER A 98 -20.82 -3.57 -0.24
CA SER A 98 -21.33 -4.85 0.28
C SER A 98 -20.79 -5.10 1.68
N GLU A 99 -19.48 -4.95 1.83
CA GLU A 99 -18.77 -5.08 3.10
C GLU A 99 -19.24 -4.05 4.12
N ALA A 100 -19.61 -2.85 3.66
CA ALA A 100 -20.21 -1.81 4.50
C ALA A 100 -21.59 -2.24 5.05
N GLU A 101 -22.45 -2.83 4.22
CA GLU A 101 -23.76 -3.31 4.65
C GLU A 101 -23.63 -4.50 5.61
N GLU A 102 -22.75 -5.45 5.28
CA GLU A 102 -22.45 -6.61 6.13
C GLU A 102 -21.94 -6.18 7.51
N LEU A 103 -21.05 -5.20 7.57
CA LEU A 103 -20.56 -4.64 8.83
C LEU A 103 -21.69 -4.05 9.68
N VAL A 104 -22.56 -3.23 9.08
CA VAL A 104 -23.65 -2.56 9.83
C VAL A 104 -24.68 -3.56 10.34
N VAL A 105 -25.05 -4.55 9.52
CA VAL A 105 -26.02 -5.59 9.88
C VAL A 105 -25.44 -6.57 10.91
N GLY A 106 -24.17 -6.96 10.76
CA GLY A 106 -23.51 -7.93 11.63
C GLY A 106 -22.99 -7.36 12.96
N CYS A 107 -22.81 -6.04 13.06
CA CYS A 107 -22.25 -5.42 14.25
C CYS A 107 -23.31 -5.24 15.35
N ALA A 108 -23.19 -6.02 16.44
CA ALA A 108 -24.08 -5.92 17.61
C ALA A 108 -23.95 -4.60 18.39
N ALA A 109 -22.87 -3.84 18.18
CA ALA A 109 -22.60 -2.60 18.91
C ALA A 109 -23.44 -1.39 18.45
N PHE A 110 -24.11 -1.49 17.28
CA PHE A 110 -25.03 -0.47 16.79
C PHE A 110 -26.45 -0.70 17.27
N SER A 111 -27.12 0.38 17.69
CA SER A 111 -28.56 0.37 17.94
C SER A 111 -29.33 0.25 16.62
N GLU A 112 -30.61 -0.15 16.68
CA GLU A 112 -31.45 -0.24 15.48
C GLU A 112 -31.60 1.10 14.76
N GLU A 113 -31.75 2.19 15.51
CA GLU A 113 -31.84 3.55 14.97
C GLU A 113 -30.55 3.93 14.23
N GLU A 114 -29.39 3.63 14.82
CA GLU A 114 -28.08 3.89 14.21
C GLU A 114 -27.86 3.04 12.97
N ARG A 115 -28.24 1.75 13.00
CA ARG A 115 -28.15 0.89 11.82
C ARG A 115 -28.93 1.46 10.65
N LEU A 116 -30.14 1.98 10.88
CA LEU A 116 -30.94 2.61 9.83
C LEU A 116 -30.24 3.84 9.24
N ASP A 117 -29.67 4.69 10.10
CA ASP A 117 -28.93 5.88 9.65
C ASP A 117 -27.69 5.51 8.83
N LEU A 118 -26.92 4.51 9.28
CA LEU A 118 -25.73 4.02 8.58
C LEU A 118 -26.10 3.37 7.23
N LEU A 119 -27.15 2.54 7.17
CA LEU A 119 -27.65 1.97 5.93
C LEU A 119 -28.15 3.05 4.96
N GLN A 120 -28.76 4.12 5.49
CA GLN A 120 -29.13 5.27 4.67
C GLN A 120 -27.89 5.95 4.10
N ALA A 121 -26.82 6.13 4.87
CA ALA A 121 -25.56 6.68 4.38
C ALA A 121 -24.94 5.82 3.27
N ILE A 122 -24.96 4.48 3.42
CA ILE A 122 -24.50 3.54 2.40
C ILE A 122 -25.33 3.66 1.12
N SER A 123 -26.66 3.74 1.24
CA SER A 123 -27.54 3.90 0.07
C SER A 123 -27.27 5.21 -0.69
N LYS A 124 -26.99 6.31 0.02
CA LYS A 124 -26.60 7.59 -0.58
C LYS A 124 -25.26 7.47 -1.31
N ALA A 125 -24.27 6.80 -0.73
CA ALA A 125 -22.99 6.54 -1.37
C ALA A 125 -23.15 5.69 -2.65
N ARG A 126 -24.02 4.66 -2.62
CA ARG A 126 -24.37 3.84 -3.78
C ARG A 126 -24.98 4.67 -4.90
N GLN A 127 -25.89 5.59 -4.58
CA GLN A 127 -26.48 6.50 -5.55
C GLN A 127 -25.41 7.41 -6.17
N GLN A 128 -24.52 7.99 -5.36
CA GLN A 128 -23.46 8.87 -5.85
C GLN A 128 -22.52 8.15 -6.85
N GLN A 129 -22.12 6.92 -6.54
CA GLN A 129 -21.31 6.12 -7.47
C GLN A 129 -22.03 5.83 -8.79
N LYS A 130 -23.34 5.51 -8.73
CA LYS A 130 -24.14 5.26 -9.93
C LYS A 130 -24.26 6.51 -10.80
N HIS A 131 -24.37 7.71 -10.21
CA HIS A 131 -24.41 8.96 -10.95
C HIS A 131 -23.04 9.31 -11.59
N GLN A 132 -21.93 9.02 -10.91
CA GLN A 132 -20.58 9.18 -11.49
C GLN A 132 -20.34 8.22 -12.66
N HIS A 133 -20.87 6.99 -12.58
CA HIS A 133 -20.86 6.04 -13.70
C HIS A 133 -21.79 6.50 -14.84
N SER A 134 -23.01 6.96 -14.53
CA SER A 134 -23.98 7.41 -15.54
C SER A 134 -23.54 8.67 -16.30
N GLY A 135 -22.83 9.60 -15.64
CA GLY A 135 -22.20 10.76 -16.31
C GLY A 135 -21.05 10.37 -17.27
N THR A 136 -20.50 9.17 -17.10
CA THR A 136 -19.50 8.57 -17.99
C THR A 136 -20.16 7.77 -19.11
N GLU A 137 -21.36 7.23 -18.89
CA GLU A 137 -22.14 6.43 -19.87
C GLU A 137 -22.68 7.24 -21.06
N GLU A 138 -22.99 8.55 -20.92
CA GLU A 138 -23.39 9.36 -22.08
C GLU A 138 -22.25 9.56 -23.09
N ALA A 139 -20.98 9.51 -22.65
CA ALA A 139 -19.81 9.53 -23.53
C ALA A 139 -19.45 8.14 -24.07
N GLN A 140 -19.92 7.05 -23.43
CA GLN A 140 -19.55 5.67 -23.75
C GLN A 140 -20.61 4.87 -24.51
N LYS A 141 -21.74 5.48 -24.88
CA LYS A 141 -22.80 4.84 -25.71
C LYS A 141 -22.33 4.37 -27.09
N LEU A 142 -21.04 4.49 -27.42
CA LEU A 142 -20.41 4.02 -28.66
C LEU A 142 -19.64 2.70 -28.53
N ASN A 143 -19.37 2.15 -27.34
CA ASN A 143 -18.64 0.88 -27.24
C ASN A 143 -19.31 -0.11 -26.28
N GLN A 144 -20.06 -1.04 -26.88
CA GLN A 144 -20.59 -2.25 -26.24
C GLN A 144 -19.45 -3.13 -25.72
N GLU A 145 -19.14 -3.11 -24.42
CA GLU A 145 -18.45 -4.27 -23.78
C GLU A 145 -18.46 -4.23 -22.23
N GLY A 146 -19.65 -4.11 -21.63
CA GLY A 146 -19.84 -4.07 -20.17
C GLY A 146 -19.46 -5.34 -19.40
N SER A 147 -19.08 -6.43 -20.07
CA SER A 147 -18.57 -7.65 -19.41
C SER A 147 -17.04 -7.63 -19.21
N PHE A 148 -16.32 -6.79 -19.96
CA PHE A 148 -14.85 -6.79 -19.97
C PHE A 148 -14.26 -5.98 -18.80
N SER A 149 -14.94 -4.92 -18.36
CA SER A 149 -14.42 -3.95 -17.38
C SER A 149 -14.21 -4.54 -15.98
N HIS A 150 -15.16 -5.34 -15.46
CA HIS A 150 -15.04 -5.88 -14.10
C HIS A 150 -13.92 -6.93 -13.97
N LYS A 151 -13.69 -7.71 -15.02
CA LYS A 151 -12.56 -8.65 -15.10
C LYS A 151 -11.25 -7.91 -15.25
N PHE A 152 -11.20 -6.90 -16.12
CA PHE A 152 -10.03 -6.05 -16.35
C PHE A 152 -9.62 -5.26 -15.11
N LEU A 153 -10.58 -4.71 -14.35
CA LEU A 153 -10.32 -4.03 -13.08
C LEU A 153 -9.78 -5.00 -12.02
N SER A 154 -10.32 -6.21 -11.91
CA SER A 154 -9.76 -7.24 -11.02
C SER A 154 -8.35 -7.66 -11.43
N LEU A 155 -8.08 -7.76 -12.73
CA LEU A 155 -6.77 -8.06 -13.29
C LEU A 155 -5.79 -6.91 -13.04
N MET A 156 -6.24 -5.66 -13.15
CA MET A 156 -5.46 -4.46 -12.86
C MET A 156 -5.11 -4.37 -11.38
N MET A 157 -6.04 -4.70 -10.47
CA MET A 157 -5.76 -4.78 -9.03
C MET A 157 -4.77 -5.90 -8.69
N LEU A 158 -4.86 -7.04 -9.37
CA LEU A 158 -3.89 -8.13 -9.25
C LEU A 158 -2.51 -7.72 -9.79
N LEU A 159 -2.47 -7.05 -10.94
CA LEU A 159 -1.25 -6.49 -11.53
C LEU A 159 -0.62 -5.44 -10.62
N ARG A 160 -1.43 -4.58 -9.98
CA ARG A 160 -0.95 -3.58 -9.01
C ARG A 160 -0.38 -4.25 -7.77
N ARG A 161 -1.06 -5.26 -7.20
CA ARG A 161 -0.56 -6.05 -6.06
C ARG A 161 0.75 -6.79 -6.40
N LEU A 162 0.85 -7.39 -7.58
CA LEU A 162 2.07 -8.04 -8.04
C LEU A 162 3.20 -7.04 -8.29
N TRP A 163 2.87 -5.86 -8.82
CA TRP A 163 3.81 -4.77 -9.03
C TRP A 163 4.34 -4.23 -7.70
N ASP A 164 3.46 -3.94 -6.73
CA ASP A 164 3.85 -3.44 -5.41
C ASP A 164 4.67 -4.48 -4.63
N SER A 165 4.38 -5.78 -4.80
CA SER A 165 5.19 -6.87 -4.26
C SER A 165 6.56 -6.98 -4.96
N ALA A 166 6.63 -6.80 -6.27
CA ALA A 166 7.88 -6.84 -7.01
C ALA A 166 8.76 -5.61 -6.71
N VAL A 167 8.16 -4.42 -6.62
CA VAL A 167 8.81 -3.15 -6.29
C VAL A 167 9.33 -3.17 -4.86
N SER A 168 8.54 -3.61 -3.88
CA SER A 168 9.00 -3.75 -2.49
C SER A 168 10.15 -4.75 -2.35
N HIS A 169 10.11 -5.87 -3.08
CA HIS A 169 11.22 -6.82 -3.15
C HIS A 169 12.46 -6.23 -3.85
N PHE A 170 12.27 -5.38 -4.87
CA PHE A 170 13.36 -4.72 -5.59
C PHE A 170 14.03 -3.60 -4.78
N PHE A 171 13.26 -2.86 -3.98
CA PHE A 171 13.76 -1.83 -3.06
C PHE A 171 14.33 -2.39 -1.75
N SER A 172 13.92 -3.60 -1.34
CA SER A 172 14.48 -4.31 -0.18
C SER A 172 15.75 -5.11 -0.52
N MET A 173 16.00 -5.38 -1.81
CA MET A 173 17.23 -6.03 -2.28
C MET A 173 18.46 -5.13 -2.07
N PRO A 174 19.61 -5.67 -1.62
CA PRO A 174 20.82 -4.88 -1.48
C PRO A 174 21.19 -4.29 -2.85
N PHE A 175 21.37 -2.97 -2.90
CA PHE A 175 21.63 -2.16 -4.10
C PHE A 175 22.59 -2.80 -5.12
N LYS A 176 23.60 -3.54 -4.62
CA LYS A 176 24.59 -4.27 -5.43
C LYS A 176 23.99 -5.35 -6.34
N LYS A 177 22.95 -6.08 -5.89
CA LYS A 177 22.32 -7.15 -6.68
C LYS A 177 21.33 -6.61 -7.71
N SER A 178 20.63 -5.53 -7.39
CA SER A 178 19.75 -4.79 -8.31
C SER A 178 20.56 -4.15 -9.45
N LEU A 179 21.68 -3.50 -9.14
CA LEU A 179 22.61 -2.95 -10.13
C LEU A 179 23.15 -4.03 -11.09
N LEU A 180 23.52 -5.21 -10.55
CA LEU A 180 24.02 -6.32 -11.36
C LEU A 180 22.94 -6.85 -12.31
N ALA A 181 21.70 -7.00 -11.84
CA ALA A 181 20.58 -7.42 -12.67
C ALA A 181 20.28 -6.40 -13.78
N ALA A 182 20.32 -5.09 -13.47
CA ALA A 182 20.17 -4.02 -14.45
C ALA A 182 21.29 -4.02 -15.51
N LEU A 183 22.54 -4.26 -15.10
CA LEU A 183 23.68 -4.41 -16.01
C LEU A 183 23.52 -5.61 -16.95
N ILE A 184 23.11 -6.76 -16.42
CA ILE A 184 22.85 -7.98 -17.21
C ILE A 184 21.72 -7.72 -18.21
N LEU A 185 20.63 -7.07 -17.78
CA LEU A 185 19.50 -6.73 -18.65
C LEU A 185 19.93 -5.77 -19.78
N CYS A 186 20.74 -4.75 -19.47
CA CYS A 186 21.34 -3.85 -20.46
C CYS A 186 22.19 -4.61 -21.49
N LEU A 187 23.04 -5.55 -21.04
CA LEU A 187 23.85 -6.38 -21.92
C LEU A 187 23.02 -7.30 -22.81
N LEU A 188 21.89 -7.82 -22.30
CA LEU A 188 20.97 -8.65 -23.06
C LEU A 188 20.23 -7.82 -24.12
N VAL A 189 19.71 -6.64 -23.78
CA VAL A 189 19.03 -5.76 -24.75
C VAL A 189 19.98 -5.33 -25.87
N VAL A 190 21.24 -5.03 -25.55
CA VAL A 190 22.29 -4.71 -26.55
C VAL A 190 22.65 -5.93 -27.43
N ARG A 191 22.49 -7.16 -26.92
CA ARG A 191 22.74 -8.40 -27.67
C ARG A 191 21.56 -8.84 -28.54
N PHE A 192 20.35 -8.42 -28.21
CA PHE A 192 19.11 -8.83 -28.90
C PHE A 192 18.61 -7.84 -29.95
N ASP A 193 19.26 -6.68 -30.12
CA ASP A 193 18.99 -5.76 -31.24
C ASP A 193 19.94 -6.06 -32.42
N PRO A 194 19.46 -6.73 -33.49
CA PRO A 194 20.29 -7.05 -34.65
C PRO A 194 20.56 -5.84 -35.56
N ALA A 195 20.08 -4.63 -35.22
CA ALA A 195 20.18 -3.44 -36.07
C ALA A 195 20.97 -2.26 -35.48
N SER A 196 21.63 -2.38 -34.31
CA SER A 196 22.43 -1.27 -33.75
C SER A 196 23.95 -1.44 -33.87
N PRO A 197 24.62 -0.79 -34.85
CA PRO A 197 26.06 -0.63 -34.85
C PRO A 197 26.44 0.71 -34.21
N SER A 198 26.34 0.88 -32.88
CA SER A 198 26.91 2.09 -32.22
C SER A 198 26.98 2.13 -30.68
N SER A 199 26.72 1.05 -29.93
CA SER A 199 26.87 1.07 -28.46
C SER A 199 28.20 0.52 -27.91
N LEU A 200 28.99 -0.16 -28.76
CA LEU A 200 30.33 -0.66 -28.43
C LEU A 200 31.30 0.42 -27.86
N PRO A 201 31.32 1.67 -28.37
CA PRO A 201 32.21 2.71 -27.84
C PRO A 201 31.84 3.15 -26.41
N CYS A 202 30.56 3.08 -26.04
CA CYS A 202 30.09 3.46 -24.70
C CYS A 202 30.48 2.41 -23.66
N LEU A 203 30.33 1.12 -24.00
CA LEU A 203 30.76 0.01 -23.15
C LEU A 203 32.28 0.00 -22.97
N TYR A 204 33.05 0.30 -24.02
CA TYR A 204 34.50 0.46 -23.90
C TYR A 204 34.88 1.64 -23.00
N LYS A 205 34.20 2.79 -23.10
CA LYS A 205 34.41 3.93 -22.19
C LYS A 205 34.05 3.61 -20.74
N LEU A 206 32.98 2.85 -20.50
CA LEU A 206 32.61 2.42 -19.15
C LEU A 206 33.62 1.43 -18.57
N ALA A 207 34.07 0.45 -19.36
CA ALA A 207 35.14 -0.46 -18.96
C ALA A 207 36.44 0.29 -18.66
N GLN A 208 36.79 1.29 -19.48
CA GLN A 208 37.95 2.14 -19.27
C GLN A 208 37.84 3.00 -18.01
N LEU A 209 36.66 3.57 -17.73
CA LEU A 209 36.41 4.31 -16.48
C LEU A 209 36.51 3.39 -15.27
N PHE A 210 35.96 2.18 -15.36
CA PHE A 210 36.03 1.20 -14.28
C PHE A 210 37.47 0.76 -14.01
N HIS A 211 38.26 0.52 -15.07
CA HIS A 211 39.67 0.21 -14.95
C HIS A 211 40.46 1.37 -14.32
N ARG A 212 40.17 2.63 -14.68
CA ARG A 212 40.82 3.79 -14.06
C ARG A 212 40.45 3.98 -12.59
N ILE A 213 39.19 3.75 -12.23
CA ILE A 213 38.74 3.80 -10.83
C ILE A 213 39.40 2.68 -10.04
N GLN A 214 39.51 1.49 -10.62
CA GLN A 214 40.19 0.35 -10.02
C GLN A 214 41.69 0.64 -9.81
N GLU A 215 42.40 1.19 -10.80
CA GLU A 215 43.80 1.62 -10.65
C GLU A 215 43.96 2.68 -9.56
N ALA A 216 43.07 3.68 -9.52
CA ALA A 216 43.10 4.74 -8.50
C ALA A 216 42.83 4.18 -7.08
N MET A 217 41.94 3.20 -6.95
CA MET A 217 41.70 2.50 -5.69
C MET A 217 42.90 1.64 -5.29
N PHE A 218 43.51 0.90 -6.21
CA PHE A 218 44.71 0.11 -5.92
C PHE A 218 45.95 0.98 -5.62
N SER A 219 46.04 2.19 -6.17
CA SER A 219 47.08 3.15 -5.79
C SER A 219 46.87 3.75 -4.39
N LEU A 220 45.61 3.94 -3.97
CA LEU A 220 45.27 4.39 -2.61
C LEU A 220 45.50 3.31 -1.55
N TYR A 221 45.38 2.02 -1.90
CA TYR A 221 45.74 0.90 -1.03
C TYR A 221 47.25 0.62 -0.96
N ARG A 222 48.05 1.26 -1.82
CA ARG A 222 49.51 1.18 -1.80
C ARG A 222 50.10 2.43 -1.15
N LEU A 223 49.64 2.76 0.05
CA LEU A 223 50.33 3.73 0.91
C LEU A 223 51.64 3.07 1.39
N PRO A 224 52.82 3.68 1.22
CA PRO A 224 54.03 3.16 1.81
C PRO A 224 53.91 3.29 3.33
N ILE A 225 54.05 2.16 4.03
CA ILE A 225 54.39 2.19 5.44
C ILE A 225 55.88 2.56 5.48
N HIS A 226 56.17 3.84 5.71
CA HIS A 226 57.43 4.31 6.27
C HIS A 226 57.19 5.58 7.08
#